data_AF-A0A1F9EU14-F1
#
_entry.id   AF-A0A1F9EU14-F1
#
_cell.length_a   1.000
_cell.length_b   1.000
_cell.length_c   1.000
_cell.angle_alpha   90.00
_cell.angle_beta   90.00
_cell.angle_gamma   90.00
#
_symmetry.space_group_name_H-M   'P 1'
#
loop_
_entity.id
_entity.type
_entity.pdbx_description
1 polymer ?
#
loop_
_entity_poly.entity_id
_entity_poly.type
_entity_poly.pdbx_seq_one_letter_code
_entity_poly.pdbx_strand_id
1 'polypeptide(L)'
;MRNVHLVLSSAFLLTLALSACPPGEQGTTPDCAAYCASVTANCSGGAAQYESEAACVEFCNANNLTWGTGTTADAAGNTLGCRQYHAGAAANDDHCLHAGPTGGSVCGTYCDVYCDAAMGNCTDANAQYGDRDSCLAACAIIPAGGEVNTPSGDSVQCRLFHLGAAKGDPAGHCAASGATGANACGTWCNVYCDVMDEVCPDEYTGAADCDSACGEFGDDGAINDAEGDTVQCRLYHAGAAAADNSHCAHAGADSTADTCGAGVQTATCASYCATISANCTGGSEQYGSEAECLDFCEANAVHWTEGTDVADSGDHSLGCREWHAIGANNDAHCVHAGPTGGGVCGDLCETYCHAMDTYCNGSYADYDTCLTACAAFAPDGNVNAATGDTVQCRIYHAGFAWDDNTHCDHADEDSAAGQCQ
;
A
#
# COMPACT_ATOMS: atom_id res chain seq x y z
N MET A 1 -38.23 -58.03 -52.90
CA MET A 1 -37.56 -56.99 -53.70
C MET A 1 -37.11 -55.87 -52.78
N ARG A 2 -35.84 -55.88 -52.34
CA ARG A 2 -35.19 -54.73 -51.68
C ARG A 2 -33.70 -54.86 -51.95
N ASN A 3 -33.23 -54.09 -52.93
CA ASN A 3 -31.82 -53.93 -53.26
C ASN A 3 -31.18 -53.03 -52.18
N VAL A 4 -30.11 -53.52 -51.56
CA VAL A 4 -29.25 -52.72 -50.68
C VAL A 4 -28.02 -52.35 -51.50
N HIS A 5 -27.89 -51.07 -51.85
CA HIS A 5 -26.72 -50.49 -52.48
C HIS A 5 -25.62 -50.27 -51.43
N LEU A 6 -24.48 -50.92 -51.65
CA LEU A 6 -23.24 -50.72 -50.91
C LEU A 6 -22.51 -49.51 -51.50
N VAL A 7 -22.39 -48.41 -50.74
CA VAL A 7 -21.61 -47.23 -51.12
C VAL A 7 -20.20 -47.40 -50.54
N LEU A 8 -19.21 -47.64 -51.41
CA LEU A 8 -17.80 -47.53 -51.04
C LEU A 8 -17.44 -46.04 -50.92
N SER A 9 -17.13 -45.59 -49.70
CA SER A 9 -16.55 -44.27 -49.45
C SER A 9 -15.03 -44.39 -49.52
N SER A 10 -14.41 -43.73 -50.50
CA SER A 10 -12.97 -43.65 -50.67
C SER A 10 -12.37 -42.77 -49.57
N ALA A 11 -11.64 -43.37 -48.63
CA ALA A 11 -10.80 -42.67 -47.69
C ALA A 11 -9.59 -42.07 -48.44
N PHE A 12 -9.63 -40.77 -48.70
CA PHE A 12 -8.46 -39.99 -49.07
C PHE A 12 -7.58 -39.85 -47.82
N LEU A 13 -6.53 -40.66 -47.69
CA LEU A 13 -5.44 -40.40 -46.75
C LEU A 13 -4.72 -39.13 -47.21
N LEU A 14 -5.09 -37.99 -46.63
CA LEU A 14 -4.29 -36.77 -46.67
C LEU A 14 -3.10 -37.00 -45.73
N THR A 15 -1.99 -37.53 -46.24
CA THR A 15 -0.70 -37.46 -45.56
C THR A 15 -0.31 -35.99 -45.42
N LEU A 16 -0.67 -35.37 -44.28
CA LEU A 16 0.04 -34.17 -43.82
C LEU A 16 1.50 -34.59 -43.68
N ALA A 17 2.32 -34.16 -44.63
CA ALA A 17 3.76 -34.10 -44.40
C ALA A 17 3.95 -33.11 -43.26
N LEU A 18 4.16 -33.60 -42.04
CA LEU A 18 4.89 -32.82 -41.05
C LEU A 18 6.19 -32.45 -41.76
N SER A 19 6.31 -31.17 -42.14
CA SER A 19 7.56 -30.61 -42.59
C SER A 19 8.50 -30.76 -41.41
N ALA A 20 9.22 -31.88 -41.38
CA ALA A 20 10.30 -32.08 -40.45
C ALA A 20 11.18 -30.84 -40.57
N CYS A 21 11.38 -30.14 -39.45
CA CYS A 21 12.43 -29.15 -39.33
C CYS A 21 13.67 -29.78 -39.99
N PRO A 22 14.31 -29.11 -40.97
CA PRO A 22 15.50 -29.66 -41.59
C PRO A 22 16.44 -30.10 -40.45
N PRO A 23 17.04 -31.30 -40.53
CA PRO A 23 17.90 -31.82 -39.48
C PRO A 23 19.17 -30.96 -39.43
N GLY A 24 19.05 -29.78 -38.82
CA GLY A 24 20.17 -29.12 -38.17
C GLY A 24 20.67 -30.06 -37.09
N GLU A 25 21.97 -30.06 -36.86
CA GLU A 25 22.65 -30.94 -35.91
C GLU A 25 22.10 -30.76 -34.49
N GLN A 26 21.02 -31.48 -34.15
CA GLN A 26 20.40 -31.44 -32.83
C GLN A 26 21.42 -31.89 -31.78
N GLY A 27 21.45 -31.19 -30.64
CA GLY A 27 22.34 -31.52 -29.52
C GLY A 27 23.74 -30.91 -29.63
N THR A 28 23.94 -30.00 -30.58
CA THR A 28 25.15 -29.16 -30.66
C THR A 28 25.08 -28.00 -29.66
N THR A 29 26.24 -27.45 -29.29
CA THR A 29 26.30 -26.25 -28.45
C THR A 29 25.80 -25.05 -29.27
N PRO A 30 24.76 -24.34 -28.80
CA PRO A 30 24.24 -23.17 -29.49
C PRO A 30 25.23 -22.01 -29.39
N ASP A 31 25.19 -21.10 -30.36
CA ASP A 31 25.94 -19.85 -30.34
C ASP A 31 25.06 -18.66 -30.73
N CYS A 32 25.46 -17.48 -30.29
CA CYS A 32 24.67 -16.27 -30.47
C CYS A 32 24.47 -15.88 -31.94
N ALA A 33 25.45 -16.13 -32.81
CA ALA A 33 25.33 -15.78 -34.22
C ALA A 33 24.28 -16.65 -34.91
N ALA A 34 24.32 -17.97 -34.67
CA ALA A 34 23.36 -18.91 -35.24
C ALA A 34 21.94 -18.69 -34.72
N TYR A 35 21.80 -18.43 -33.41
CA TYR A 35 20.52 -18.06 -32.81
C TYR A 35 19.96 -16.77 -33.42
N CYS A 36 20.77 -15.71 -33.48
CA CYS A 36 20.31 -14.41 -33.93
C CYS A 36 19.97 -14.37 -35.41
N ALA A 37 20.74 -15.04 -36.25
CA ALA A 37 20.39 -15.24 -37.66
C ALA A 37 19.03 -15.96 -37.79
N SER A 38 18.79 -17.00 -36.98
CA SER A 38 17.54 -17.77 -37.03
C SER A 38 16.34 -16.97 -36.56
N VAL A 39 16.43 -16.31 -35.40
CA VAL A 39 15.29 -15.58 -34.81
C VAL A 39 14.94 -14.37 -35.67
N THR A 40 15.90 -13.65 -36.20
CA THR A 40 15.61 -12.48 -37.04
C THR A 40 15.14 -12.83 -38.45
N ALA A 41 15.53 -14.00 -38.98
CA ALA A 41 15.01 -14.49 -40.24
C ALA A 41 13.56 -14.98 -40.11
N ASN A 42 13.23 -15.68 -39.03
CA ASN A 42 11.93 -16.37 -38.88
C ASN A 42 10.90 -15.54 -38.12
N CYS A 43 11.33 -14.61 -37.25
CA CYS A 43 10.46 -13.75 -36.46
C CYS A 43 10.62 -12.30 -36.93
N SER A 44 9.69 -11.85 -37.78
CA SER A 44 9.69 -10.52 -38.39
C SER A 44 8.31 -9.85 -38.29
N GLY A 45 8.22 -8.57 -38.65
CA GLY A 45 6.97 -7.82 -38.54
C GLY A 45 6.51 -7.69 -37.09
N GLY A 46 5.23 -7.97 -36.82
CA GLY A 46 4.67 -7.93 -35.45
C GLY A 46 5.22 -9.02 -34.52
N ALA A 47 5.86 -10.05 -35.07
CA ALA A 47 6.49 -11.13 -34.29
C ALA A 47 8.00 -10.90 -34.07
N ALA A 48 8.56 -9.78 -34.57
CA ALA A 48 9.98 -9.48 -34.41
C ALA A 48 10.36 -9.39 -32.92
N GLN A 49 11.39 -10.14 -32.52
CA GLN A 49 11.88 -10.18 -31.13
C GLN A 49 13.02 -9.19 -30.88
N TYR A 50 13.70 -8.77 -31.95
CA TYR A 50 14.82 -7.84 -31.95
C TYR A 50 14.69 -6.87 -33.11
N GLU A 51 15.18 -5.66 -32.94
CA GLU A 51 15.19 -4.64 -34.01
C GLU A 51 16.08 -5.07 -35.19
N SER A 52 17.20 -5.74 -34.89
CA SER A 52 18.14 -6.24 -35.91
C SER A 52 18.93 -7.45 -35.42
N GLU A 53 19.53 -8.18 -36.35
CA GLU A 53 20.44 -9.29 -36.04
C GLU A 53 21.64 -8.81 -35.21
N ALA A 54 22.18 -7.62 -35.50
CA ALA A 54 23.27 -7.03 -34.74
C ALA A 54 22.87 -6.75 -33.29
N ALA A 55 21.69 -6.16 -33.06
CA ALA A 55 21.16 -5.93 -31.71
C ALA A 55 20.93 -7.24 -30.95
N CYS A 56 20.45 -8.29 -31.64
CA CYS A 56 20.33 -9.62 -31.05
C CYS A 56 21.69 -10.18 -30.63
N VAL A 57 22.70 -10.12 -31.50
CA VAL A 57 24.03 -10.68 -31.23
C VAL A 57 24.69 -9.97 -30.05
N GLU A 58 24.55 -8.64 -29.98
CA GLU A 58 25.02 -7.84 -28.84
C GLU A 58 24.35 -8.29 -27.53
N PHE A 59 23.01 -8.35 -27.53
CA PHE A 59 22.23 -8.81 -26.38
C PHE A 59 22.63 -10.22 -25.91
N CYS A 60 22.77 -11.16 -26.84
CA CYS A 60 23.09 -12.55 -26.55
C CYS A 60 24.52 -12.70 -26.01
N ASN A 61 25.51 -12.04 -26.63
CA ASN A 61 26.91 -12.13 -26.19
C ASN A 61 27.14 -11.48 -24.82
N ALA A 62 26.39 -10.42 -24.51
CA ALA A 62 26.43 -9.79 -23.19
C ALA A 62 25.80 -10.69 -22.10
N ASN A 63 25.04 -11.72 -22.51
CA ASN A 63 24.24 -12.58 -21.67
C ASN A 63 23.34 -11.76 -20.72
N ASN A 64 22.65 -10.77 -21.30
CA ASN A 64 21.89 -9.76 -20.56
C ASN A 64 20.80 -10.34 -19.64
N LEU A 65 20.31 -11.55 -19.90
CA LEU A 65 19.32 -12.23 -19.06
C LEU A 65 19.82 -13.59 -18.53
N THR A 66 21.14 -13.73 -18.39
CA THR A 66 21.80 -14.85 -17.69
C THR A 66 21.39 -16.25 -18.15
N TRP A 67 21.06 -16.42 -19.43
CA TRP A 67 20.66 -17.70 -20.00
C TRP A 67 21.72 -18.78 -19.82
N GLY A 68 21.28 -19.99 -19.47
CA GLY A 68 22.13 -21.16 -19.60
C GLY A 68 22.49 -21.40 -21.07
N THR A 69 23.64 -21.98 -21.38
CA THR A 69 23.97 -22.30 -22.78
C THR A 69 23.02 -23.37 -23.35
N GLY A 70 22.89 -24.49 -22.64
CA GLY A 70 22.04 -25.61 -23.08
C GLY A 70 22.55 -26.30 -24.36
N THR A 71 21.65 -26.95 -25.08
CA THR A 71 21.90 -27.58 -26.39
C THR A 71 20.81 -27.20 -27.39
N THR A 72 21.09 -27.27 -28.68
CA THR A 72 20.07 -27.04 -29.74
C THR A 72 18.93 -28.07 -29.75
N ALA A 73 18.99 -29.11 -28.92
CA ALA A 73 17.91 -30.06 -28.71
C ALA A 73 16.98 -29.69 -27.53
N ASP A 74 17.33 -28.66 -26.75
CA ASP A 74 16.49 -28.19 -25.65
C ASP A 74 15.20 -27.63 -26.25
N ALA A 75 14.05 -28.15 -25.82
CA ALA A 75 12.73 -27.63 -26.21
C ALA A 75 12.00 -26.92 -25.06
N ALA A 76 12.68 -26.79 -23.92
CA ALA A 76 12.20 -26.10 -22.72
C ALA A 76 13.40 -25.69 -21.85
N GLY A 77 13.14 -24.82 -20.87
CA GLY A 77 14.13 -24.33 -19.90
C GLY A 77 14.83 -23.04 -20.36
N ASN A 78 15.36 -22.28 -19.39
CA ASN A 78 15.99 -20.97 -19.63
C ASN A 78 17.39 -21.13 -20.25
N THR A 79 17.46 -21.59 -21.50
CA THR A 79 18.70 -21.80 -22.23
C THR A 79 18.70 -21.14 -23.62
N LEU A 80 19.89 -20.73 -24.08
CA LEU A 80 20.10 -20.29 -25.46
C LEU A 80 19.72 -21.41 -26.45
N GLY A 81 19.99 -22.66 -26.07
CA GLY A 81 19.61 -23.85 -26.83
C GLY A 81 18.11 -23.93 -27.10
N CYS A 82 17.29 -23.70 -26.08
CA CYS A 82 15.83 -23.65 -26.20
C CYS A 82 15.37 -22.53 -27.12
N ARG A 83 15.94 -21.33 -26.95
CA ARG A 83 15.60 -20.17 -27.80
C ARG A 83 15.98 -20.42 -29.26
N GLN A 84 17.13 -21.03 -29.52
CA GLN A 84 17.55 -21.42 -30.87
C GLN A 84 16.65 -22.50 -31.47
N TYR A 85 16.22 -23.49 -30.68
CA TYR A 85 15.25 -24.50 -31.12
C TYR A 85 13.95 -23.84 -31.60
N HIS A 86 13.37 -22.94 -30.80
CA HIS A 86 12.15 -22.24 -31.16
C HIS A 86 12.33 -21.23 -32.29
N ALA A 87 13.48 -20.56 -32.36
CA ALA A 87 13.82 -19.69 -33.48
C ALA A 87 13.85 -20.48 -34.80
N GLY A 88 14.38 -21.71 -34.80
CA GLY A 88 14.39 -22.60 -35.97
C GLY A 88 13.02 -23.20 -36.31
N ALA A 89 12.16 -23.38 -35.32
CA ALA A 89 10.79 -23.91 -35.48
C ALA A 89 9.74 -22.83 -35.81
N ALA A 90 10.11 -21.55 -35.74
CA ALA A 90 9.19 -20.44 -35.89
C ALA A 90 8.57 -20.36 -37.30
N ALA A 91 7.37 -20.91 -37.42
CA ALA A 91 6.48 -20.75 -38.57
C ALA A 91 5.23 -19.92 -38.23
N ASN A 92 5.07 -19.52 -36.95
CA ASN A 92 3.97 -18.75 -36.40
C ASN A 92 4.42 -17.91 -35.18
N ASP A 93 3.55 -17.01 -34.72
CA ASP A 93 3.86 -16.04 -33.66
C ASP A 93 4.18 -16.71 -32.29
N ASP A 94 3.57 -17.85 -31.98
CA ASP A 94 3.79 -18.57 -30.71
C ASP A 94 5.27 -18.96 -30.51
N HIS A 95 5.89 -19.52 -31.55
CA HIS A 95 7.30 -19.89 -31.49
C HIS A 95 8.23 -18.68 -31.38
N CYS A 96 7.84 -17.53 -31.94
CA CYS A 96 8.61 -16.31 -31.82
C CYS A 96 8.64 -15.77 -30.39
N LEU A 97 7.52 -15.86 -29.66
CA LEU A 97 7.49 -15.53 -28.24
C LEU A 97 8.42 -16.44 -27.41
N HIS A 98 8.46 -17.73 -27.72
CA HIS A 98 9.36 -18.67 -27.04
C HIS A 98 10.84 -18.41 -27.39
N ALA A 99 11.10 -18.04 -28.64
CA ALA A 99 12.43 -17.74 -29.15
C ALA A 99 12.96 -16.37 -28.71
N GLY A 100 12.09 -15.46 -28.28
CA GLY A 100 12.44 -14.12 -27.81
C GLY A 100 13.21 -14.11 -26.51
N PRO A 101 13.57 -12.94 -25.95
CA PRO A 101 14.42 -12.85 -24.77
C PRO A 101 13.74 -13.31 -23.48
N THR A 102 12.41 -13.21 -23.40
CA THR A 102 11.61 -13.55 -22.22
C THR A 102 11.25 -15.05 -22.17
N GLY A 103 11.35 -15.76 -23.29
CA GLY A 103 11.15 -17.22 -23.38
C GLY A 103 9.70 -17.67 -23.46
N GLY A 104 8.75 -16.73 -23.40
CA GLY A 104 7.32 -16.99 -23.58
C GLY A 104 6.78 -18.13 -22.72
N SER A 105 7.31 -18.30 -21.50
CA SER A 105 6.99 -19.40 -20.58
C SER A 105 7.35 -20.81 -21.04
N VAL A 106 8.07 -20.97 -22.17
CA VAL A 106 8.56 -22.27 -22.66
C VAL A 106 10.06 -22.40 -22.45
N CYS A 107 10.83 -21.40 -22.87
CA CYS A 107 12.26 -21.33 -22.59
C CYS A 107 12.54 -20.67 -21.23
N GLY A 108 11.92 -21.23 -20.18
CA GLY A 108 11.85 -20.66 -18.83
C GLY A 108 10.52 -19.93 -18.61
N THR A 109 10.02 -19.99 -17.37
CA THR A 109 8.90 -19.12 -16.96
C THR A 109 9.35 -17.67 -16.92
N TYR A 110 8.43 -16.72 -17.06
CA TYR A 110 8.79 -15.30 -16.91
C TYR A 110 9.50 -15.03 -15.59
N CYS A 111 9.03 -15.63 -14.49
CA CYS A 111 9.64 -15.46 -13.18
C CYS A 111 11.01 -16.12 -13.03
N ASP A 112 11.25 -17.27 -13.67
CA ASP A 112 12.58 -17.86 -13.68
C ASP A 112 13.58 -16.96 -14.40
N VAL A 113 13.22 -16.49 -15.60
CA VAL A 113 14.08 -15.60 -16.41
C VAL A 113 14.31 -14.27 -15.67
N TYR A 114 13.26 -13.73 -15.07
CA TYR A 114 13.30 -12.51 -14.26
C TYR A 114 14.23 -12.67 -13.06
N CYS A 115 14.08 -13.72 -12.26
CA CYS A 115 14.89 -13.90 -11.06
C CYS A 115 16.33 -14.28 -11.37
N ASP A 116 16.59 -15.06 -12.42
CA ASP A 116 17.95 -15.32 -12.89
C ASP A 116 18.66 -14.01 -13.28
N ALA A 117 17.96 -13.10 -13.95
CA ALA A 117 18.52 -11.83 -14.39
C ALA A 117 18.63 -10.81 -13.26
N ALA A 118 17.64 -10.72 -12.36
CA ALA A 118 17.66 -9.85 -11.18
C ALA A 118 18.85 -10.18 -10.28
N MET A 119 19.01 -11.47 -9.93
CA MET A 119 20.13 -11.90 -9.08
C MET A 119 21.49 -11.79 -9.77
N GLY A 120 21.53 -11.86 -11.10
CA GLY A 120 22.78 -11.84 -11.87
C GLY A 120 23.27 -10.44 -12.28
N ASN A 121 22.36 -9.50 -12.50
CA ASN A 121 22.68 -8.15 -12.98
C ASN A 121 22.59 -7.09 -11.89
N CYS A 122 21.74 -7.31 -10.89
CA CYS A 122 21.50 -6.40 -9.78
C CYS A 122 22.05 -7.03 -8.50
N THR A 123 23.30 -6.69 -8.16
CA THR A 123 24.06 -7.25 -7.04
C THR A 123 24.54 -6.15 -6.10
N ASP A 124 25.10 -6.53 -4.95
CA ASP A 124 25.60 -5.61 -3.92
C ASP A 124 24.55 -4.56 -3.52
N ALA A 125 24.89 -3.26 -3.58
CA ALA A 125 23.98 -2.17 -3.25
C ALA A 125 22.79 -2.03 -4.22
N ASN A 126 22.85 -2.69 -5.38
CA ASN A 126 21.76 -2.71 -6.35
C ASN A 126 20.91 -3.99 -6.24
N ALA A 127 21.20 -4.90 -5.31
CA ALA A 127 20.42 -6.12 -5.15
C ALA A 127 18.95 -5.78 -4.84
N GLN A 128 18.04 -6.34 -5.64
CA GLN A 128 16.59 -6.14 -5.47
C GLN A 128 15.96 -7.18 -4.53
N TYR A 129 16.64 -8.32 -4.33
CA TYR A 129 16.14 -9.46 -3.58
C TYR A 129 17.26 -10.07 -2.73
N GLY A 130 16.89 -10.55 -1.54
CA GLY A 130 17.83 -11.23 -0.65
C GLY A 130 18.19 -12.63 -1.13
N ASP A 131 17.23 -13.32 -1.75
CA ASP A 131 17.39 -14.68 -2.28
C ASP A 131 16.42 -14.95 -3.45
N ARG A 132 16.53 -16.15 -4.04
CA ARG A 132 15.71 -16.54 -5.18
C ARG A 132 14.23 -16.71 -4.81
N ASP A 133 13.95 -17.25 -3.63
CA ASP A 133 12.58 -17.58 -3.23
C ASP A 133 11.76 -16.29 -3.01
N SER A 134 12.36 -15.28 -2.36
CA SER A 134 11.78 -13.94 -2.22
C SER A 134 11.56 -13.26 -3.59
N CYS A 135 12.47 -13.44 -4.55
CA CYS A 135 12.27 -12.96 -5.91
C CYS A 135 11.09 -13.64 -6.61
N LEU A 136 10.99 -14.97 -6.51
CA LEU A 136 9.90 -15.73 -7.16
C LEU A 136 8.54 -15.38 -6.55
N ALA A 137 8.47 -15.20 -5.23
CA ALA A 137 7.26 -14.75 -4.54
C ALA A 137 6.82 -13.37 -5.03
N ALA A 138 7.74 -12.41 -5.11
CA ALA A 138 7.45 -11.08 -5.62
C ALA A 138 7.00 -11.11 -7.09
N CYS A 139 7.68 -11.89 -7.93
CA CYS A 139 7.35 -12.00 -9.36
C CYS A 139 5.96 -12.61 -9.60
N ALA A 140 5.48 -13.51 -8.74
CA ALA A 140 4.17 -14.11 -8.88
C ALA A 140 3.02 -13.09 -8.83
N ILE A 141 3.24 -11.92 -8.21
CA ILE A 141 2.28 -10.82 -8.12
C ILE A 141 2.38 -9.88 -9.33
N ILE A 142 3.52 -9.85 -10.02
CA ILE A 142 3.74 -8.93 -11.14
C ILE A 142 2.95 -9.39 -12.37
N PRO A 143 2.18 -8.49 -13.04
CA PRO A 143 1.42 -8.86 -14.22
C PRO A 143 2.31 -9.44 -15.34
N ALA A 144 1.88 -10.57 -15.91
CA ALA A 144 2.59 -11.24 -17.01
C ALA A 144 2.13 -10.77 -18.42
N GLY A 145 1.18 -9.84 -18.49
CA GLY A 145 0.46 -9.46 -19.72
C GLY A 145 1.11 -8.36 -20.58
N GLY A 146 2.39 -8.04 -20.37
CA GLY A 146 3.07 -6.93 -21.06
C GLY A 146 3.60 -7.25 -22.45
N GLU A 147 3.82 -6.21 -23.26
CA GLU A 147 4.54 -6.32 -24.53
C GLU A 147 6.02 -6.65 -24.29
N VAL A 148 6.58 -7.55 -25.09
CA VAL A 148 7.99 -7.93 -24.98
C VAL A 148 8.89 -6.71 -25.28
N ASN A 149 9.93 -6.51 -24.48
CA ASN A 149 10.89 -5.40 -24.59
C ASN A 149 10.28 -3.98 -24.43
N THR A 150 9.12 -3.83 -23.79
CA THR A 150 8.61 -2.49 -23.44
C THR A 150 9.45 -1.88 -22.31
N PRO A 151 9.80 -0.58 -22.37
CA PRO A 151 10.48 0.11 -21.27
C PRO A 151 9.50 0.69 -20.22
N SER A 152 8.20 0.41 -20.35
CA SER A 152 7.17 1.00 -19.50
C SER A 152 5.94 0.09 -19.33
N GLY A 153 5.14 0.40 -18.31
CA GLY A 153 3.92 -0.34 -17.95
C GLY A 153 4.18 -1.39 -16.87
N ASP A 154 3.17 -1.71 -16.08
CA ASP A 154 3.33 -2.66 -14.99
C ASP A 154 3.30 -4.10 -15.51
N SER A 155 4.48 -4.64 -15.76
CA SER A 155 4.63 -6.02 -16.20
C SER A 155 6.01 -6.59 -15.91
N VAL A 156 6.10 -7.92 -15.92
CA VAL A 156 7.39 -8.63 -15.85
C VAL A 156 8.23 -8.37 -17.09
N GLN A 157 7.61 -8.12 -18.26
CA GLN A 157 8.32 -7.79 -19.50
C GLN A 157 9.03 -6.42 -19.41
N CYS A 158 8.38 -5.42 -18.80
CA CYS A 158 9.03 -4.14 -18.52
C CYS A 158 10.23 -4.29 -17.59
N ARG A 159 10.07 -5.07 -16.53
CA ARG A 159 11.16 -5.31 -15.58
C ARG A 159 12.31 -6.09 -16.21
N LEU A 160 12.02 -7.07 -17.06
CA LEU A 160 13.02 -7.78 -17.86
C LEU A 160 13.78 -6.85 -18.82
N PHE A 161 13.12 -5.87 -19.43
CA PHE A 161 13.79 -4.84 -20.23
C PHE A 161 14.83 -4.08 -19.37
N HIS A 162 14.42 -3.62 -18.19
CA HIS A 162 15.33 -2.92 -17.27
C HIS A 162 16.45 -3.83 -16.76
N LEU A 163 16.21 -5.11 -16.48
CA LEU A 163 17.26 -6.06 -16.11
C LEU A 163 18.28 -6.26 -17.22
N GLY A 164 17.84 -6.31 -18.48
CA GLY A 164 18.75 -6.38 -19.61
C GLY A 164 19.67 -5.16 -19.69
N ALA A 165 19.13 -3.96 -19.47
CA ALA A 165 19.88 -2.71 -19.46
C ALA A 165 20.79 -2.57 -18.21
N ALA A 166 20.36 -3.10 -17.06
CA ALA A 166 21.10 -3.11 -15.80
C ALA A 166 22.44 -3.83 -15.90
N LYS A 167 22.64 -4.71 -16.90
CA LYS A 167 23.95 -5.31 -17.15
C LYS A 167 25.05 -4.28 -17.43
N GLY A 168 24.71 -3.21 -18.14
CA GLY A 168 25.61 -2.12 -18.49
C GLY A 168 25.53 -0.93 -17.54
N ASP A 169 24.34 -0.67 -16.97
CA ASP A 169 24.09 0.40 -16.02
C ASP A 169 23.18 -0.05 -14.86
N PRO A 170 23.74 -0.75 -13.85
CA PRO A 170 22.95 -1.23 -12.71
C PRO A 170 22.26 -0.08 -11.94
N ALA A 171 22.94 1.05 -11.78
CA ALA A 171 22.43 2.16 -10.97
C ALA A 171 21.20 2.82 -11.60
N GLY A 172 21.17 2.93 -12.94
CA GLY A 172 20.04 3.51 -13.66
C GLY A 172 18.83 2.57 -13.84
N HIS A 173 18.98 1.26 -13.64
CA HIS A 173 17.95 0.29 -14.05
C HIS A 173 17.55 -0.74 -13.00
N CYS A 174 18.36 -1.02 -11.99
CA CYS A 174 18.00 -2.06 -11.02
C CYS A 174 16.75 -1.73 -10.21
N ALA A 175 16.57 -0.46 -9.80
CA ALA A 175 15.35 -0.03 -9.11
C ALA A 175 14.08 -0.26 -9.96
N ALA A 176 14.12 0.12 -11.24
CA ALA A 176 13.01 -0.07 -12.18
C ALA A 176 12.71 -1.55 -12.45
N SER A 177 13.72 -2.41 -12.32
CA SER A 177 13.51 -3.85 -12.45
C SER A 177 12.93 -4.52 -11.21
N GLY A 178 12.96 -3.89 -10.04
CA GLY A 178 12.45 -4.50 -8.80
C GLY A 178 10.93 -4.69 -8.80
N ALA A 179 10.42 -5.33 -7.74
CA ALA A 179 8.97 -5.56 -7.57
C ALA A 179 8.16 -4.26 -7.69
N THR A 180 8.69 -3.17 -7.13
CA THR A 180 8.03 -1.87 -7.09
C THR A 180 8.00 -1.12 -8.42
N GLY A 181 8.78 -1.55 -9.42
CA GLY A 181 8.85 -0.93 -10.74
C GLY A 181 9.45 0.48 -10.79
N ALA A 182 9.76 1.09 -9.65
CA ALA A 182 10.33 2.44 -9.48
C ALA A 182 9.68 3.53 -10.33
N ASN A 183 8.35 3.50 -10.46
CA ASN A 183 7.55 4.38 -11.34
C ASN A 183 7.88 4.29 -12.86
N ALA A 184 8.78 3.38 -13.26
CA ALA A 184 9.12 3.12 -14.65
C ALA A 184 8.25 2.00 -15.22
N CYS A 185 8.12 0.90 -14.47
CA CYS A 185 7.27 -0.24 -14.81
C CYS A 185 5.94 -0.20 -14.07
N GLY A 186 5.13 0.81 -14.39
CA GLY A 186 3.88 1.11 -13.70
C GLY A 186 4.00 2.37 -12.86
N THR A 187 2.87 3.04 -12.60
CA THR A 187 2.85 4.12 -11.61
C THR A 187 2.91 3.52 -10.21
N TRP A 188 3.33 4.31 -9.23
CA TRP A 188 3.31 3.84 -7.84
C TRP A 188 1.94 3.32 -7.39
N CYS A 189 0.87 4.03 -7.72
CA CYS A 189 -0.49 3.60 -7.36
C CYS A 189 -0.93 2.34 -8.08
N ASN A 190 -0.61 2.18 -9.37
CA ASN A 190 -0.95 0.95 -10.08
C ASN A 190 -0.27 -0.25 -9.43
N VAL A 191 1.04 -0.16 -9.17
CA VAL A 191 1.80 -1.25 -8.55
C VAL A 191 1.31 -1.50 -7.13
N TYR A 192 1.06 -0.44 -6.35
CA TYR A 192 0.53 -0.53 -4.99
C TYR A 192 -0.84 -1.22 -4.94
N CYS A 193 -1.79 -0.79 -5.76
CA CYS A 193 -3.14 -1.34 -5.74
C CYS A 193 -3.21 -2.76 -6.29
N ASP A 194 -2.39 -3.12 -7.28
CA ASP A 194 -2.29 -4.51 -7.75
C ASP A 194 -1.75 -5.43 -6.65
N VAL A 195 -0.76 -4.97 -5.86
CA VAL A 195 -0.24 -5.73 -4.72
C VAL A 195 -1.27 -5.82 -3.59
N MET A 196 -1.97 -4.73 -3.26
CA MET A 196 -2.97 -4.72 -2.20
C MET A 196 -4.17 -5.61 -2.52
N ASP A 197 -4.65 -5.62 -3.77
CA ASP A 197 -5.77 -6.49 -4.18
C ASP A 197 -5.43 -7.98 -4.02
N GLU A 198 -4.19 -8.37 -4.33
CA GLU A 198 -3.74 -9.77 -4.21
C GLU A 198 -3.41 -10.16 -2.77
N VAL A 199 -2.71 -9.28 -2.03
CA VAL A 199 -2.11 -9.63 -0.73
C VAL A 199 -2.99 -9.23 0.45
N CYS A 200 -3.69 -8.10 0.35
CA CYS A 200 -4.47 -7.49 1.42
C CYS A 200 -5.89 -7.11 0.94
N PRO A 201 -6.69 -8.06 0.42
CA PRO A 201 -7.96 -7.77 -0.25
C PRO A 201 -9.04 -7.15 0.66
N ASP A 202 -8.86 -7.21 1.98
CA ASP A 202 -9.80 -6.67 2.95
C ASP A 202 -9.53 -5.19 3.32
N GLU A 203 -8.39 -4.61 2.91
CA GLU A 203 -8.01 -3.23 3.23
C GLU A 203 -8.76 -2.20 2.35
N TYR A 204 -9.25 -2.63 1.19
CA TYR A 204 -9.98 -1.78 0.25
C TYR A 204 -11.23 -2.48 -0.25
N THR A 205 -12.29 -1.71 -0.48
CA THR A 205 -13.54 -2.25 -1.04
C THR A 205 -13.45 -2.59 -2.55
N GLY A 206 -12.33 -2.22 -3.19
CA GLY A 206 -11.94 -2.60 -4.54
C GLY A 206 -10.90 -1.63 -5.14
N ALA A 207 -10.47 -1.91 -6.38
CA ALA A 207 -9.41 -1.14 -7.04
C ALA A 207 -9.66 0.39 -7.08
N ALA A 208 -10.90 0.83 -7.33
CA ALA A 208 -11.22 2.26 -7.39
C ALA A 208 -11.09 2.97 -6.03
N ASP A 209 -11.34 2.25 -4.94
CA ASP A 209 -11.18 2.73 -3.57
C ASP A 209 -9.69 2.85 -3.22
N CYS A 210 -8.90 1.83 -3.57
CA CYS A 210 -7.45 1.86 -3.46
C CYS A 210 -6.82 2.99 -4.28
N ASP A 211 -7.20 3.16 -5.54
CA ASP A 211 -6.67 4.23 -6.41
C ASP A 211 -6.96 5.62 -5.84
N SER A 212 -8.17 5.80 -5.28
CA SER A 212 -8.56 7.06 -4.64
C SER A 212 -7.68 7.35 -3.41
N ALA A 213 -7.53 6.37 -2.51
CA ALA A 213 -6.68 6.50 -1.33
C ALA A 213 -5.21 6.73 -1.71
N CYS A 214 -4.71 6.01 -2.72
CA CYS A 214 -3.35 6.16 -3.19
C CYS A 214 -3.06 7.56 -3.73
N GLY A 215 -4.03 8.19 -4.39
CA GLY A 215 -3.90 9.57 -4.86
C GLY A 215 -3.71 10.61 -3.74
N GLU A 216 -3.95 10.24 -2.49
CA GLU A 216 -3.74 11.10 -1.32
C GLU A 216 -2.33 10.93 -0.71
N PHE A 217 -1.65 9.82 -0.98
CA PHE A 217 -0.31 9.55 -0.43
C PHE A 217 0.77 10.34 -1.17
N GLY A 218 1.81 10.76 -0.45
CA GLY A 218 3.00 11.33 -1.07
C GLY A 218 3.69 10.32 -1.99
N ASP A 219 4.23 10.78 -3.13
CA ASP A 219 5.01 9.96 -4.06
C ASP A 219 6.50 10.33 -4.10
N ASP A 220 6.96 11.09 -3.11
CA ASP A 220 8.32 11.60 -2.96
C ASP A 220 9.20 10.75 -2.01
N GLY A 221 8.67 9.65 -1.49
CA GLY A 221 9.40 8.67 -0.68
C GLY A 221 10.52 7.97 -1.44
N ALA A 222 11.54 7.52 -0.71
CA ALA A 222 12.56 6.66 -1.27
C ALA A 222 12.04 5.22 -1.42
N ILE A 223 12.62 4.52 -2.39
CA ILE A 223 12.23 3.14 -2.69
C ILE A 223 12.58 2.25 -1.51
N ASN A 224 11.62 1.43 -1.06
CA ASN A 224 11.73 0.58 0.12
C ASN A 224 11.86 1.34 1.45
N ASP A 225 11.39 2.58 1.51
CA ASP A 225 11.15 3.22 2.80
C ASP A 225 10.21 2.33 3.63
N ALA A 226 10.52 2.18 4.91
CA ALA A 226 9.68 1.44 5.87
C ALA A 226 8.88 2.38 6.79
N GLU A 227 9.07 3.69 6.61
CA GLU A 227 8.45 4.75 7.39
C GLU A 227 8.07 5.93 6.48
N GLY A 228 7.09 6.72 6.92
CA GLY A 228 6.66 7.96 6.27
C GLY A 228 5.40 7.81 5.41
N ASP A 229 4.69 8.93 5.19
CA ASP A 229 3.39 8.95 4.50
C ASP A 229 3.51 8.97 2.99
N THR A 230 4.01 7.88 2.46
CA THR A 230 4.26 7.76 1.03
C THR A 230 3.75 6.43 0.50
N VAL A 231 3.37 6.42 -0.78
CA VAL A 231 3.01 5.18 -1.47
C VAL A 231 4.18 4.19 -1.49
N GLN A 232 5.43 4.66 -1.46
CA GLN A 232 6.62 3.82 -1.37
C GLN A 232 6.70 3.05 -0.04
N CYS A 233 6.41 3.73 1.08
CA CYS A 233 6.31 3.08 2.39
C CYS A 233 5.22 2.01 2.41
N ARG A 234 4.04 2.38 1.91
CA ARG A 234 2.87 1.50 1.88
C ARG A 234 3.12 0.28 0.99
N LEU A 235 3.76 0.47 -0.16
CA LEU A 235 4.17 -0.61 -1.06
C LEU A 235 5.23 -1.52 -0.43
N TYR A 236 6.16 -1.00 0.36
CA TYR A 236 7.09 -1.82 1.14
C TYR A 236 6.34 -2.76 2.08
N HIS A 237 5.37 -2.23 2.84
CA HIS A 237 4.56 -3.04 3.75
C HIS A 237 3.61 -3.99 3.03
N ALA A 238 3.01 -3.58 1.91
CA ALA A 238 2.17 -4.45 1.07
C ALA A 238 2.98 -5.64 0.55
N GLY A 239 4.22 -5.42 0.13
CA GLY A 239 5.15 -6.48 -0.26
C GLY A 239 5.51 -7.41 0.91
N ALA A 240 5.77 -6.85 2.10
CA ALA A 240 6.04 -7.64 3.31
C ALA A 240 4.82 -8.48 3.75
N ALA A 241 3.60 -7.99 3.48
CA ALA A 241 2.37 -8.69 3.82
C ALA A 241 2.19 -10.03 3.11
N ALA A 242 2.86 -10.22 1.95
CA ALA A 242 2.87 -11.50 1.25
C ALA A 242 3.53 -12.63 2.09
N ALA A 243 4.41 -12.27 3.03
CA ALA A 243 5.03 -13.19 3.97
C ALA A 243 4.37 -13.14 5.37
N ASP A 244 3.90 -11.97 5.81
CA ASP A 244 3.27 -11.77 7.11
C ASP A 244 2.12 -10.75 7.05
N ASN A 245 0.89 -11.26 7.14
CA ASN A 245 -0.34 -10.48 7.02
C ASN A 245 -0.48 -9.36 8.08
N SER A 246 0.31 -9.34 9.16
CA SER A 246 0.29 -8.19 10.08
C SER A 246 0.72 -6.88 9.42
N HIS A 247 1.40 -6.93 8.28
CA HIS A 247 1.78 -5.74 7.52
C HIS A 247 0.64 -5.11 6.71
N CYS A 248 -0.51 -5.77 6.52
CA CYS A 248 -1.63 -5.19 5.76
C CYS A 248 -2.12 -3.87 6.38
N ALA A 249 -2.28 -3.83 7.70
CA ALA A 249 -2.68 -2.62 8.42
C ALA A 249 -1.65 -1.47 8.31
N HIS A 250 -0.38 -1.79 8.02
CA HIS A 250 0.65 -0.77 7.79
C HIS A 250 0.66 -0.25 6.36
N ALA A 251 0.14 -1.03 5.41
CA ALA A 251 0.05 -0.66 4.01
C ALA A 251 -1.24 0.14 3.72
N GLY A 252 -2.37 -0.28 4.31
CA GLY A 252 -3.70 0.30 4.11
C GLY A 252 -3.82 1.77 4.52
N ALA A 253 -4.82 2.47 3.99
CA ALA A 253 -4.98 3.93 4.12
C ALA A 253 -4.86 4.44 5.57
N ASP A 254 -5.40 3.67 6.52
CA ASP A 254 -5.41 3.98 7.97
C ASP A 254 -4.08 3.68 8.70
N SER A 255 -2.99 3.45 7.96
CA SER A 255 -1.65 3.25 8.54
C SER A 255 -1.29 4.37 9.50
N THR A 256 -0.72 4.01 10.65
CA THR A 256 -0.33 4.94 11.70
C THR A 256 0.93 5.73 11.34
N ALA A 257 1.10 6.91 11.92
CA ALA A 257 2.28 7.77 11.74
C ALA A 257 3.62 7.07 12.05
N ASP A 258 3.61 6.10 12.97
CA ASP A 258 4.80 5.30 13.34
C ASP A 258 5.24 4.32 12.24
N THR A 259 4.45 4.15 11.19
CA THR A 259 4.74 3.33 10.01
C THR A 259 4.55 4.17 8.76
N CYS A 260 3.42 4.10 8.06
CA CYS A 260 3.23 4.81 6.78
C CYS A 260 2.12 5.85 6.78
N GLY A 261 1.65 6.28 7.95
CA GLY A 261 0.72 7.39 8.06
C GLY A 261 1.43 8.74 7.95
N ALA A 262 0.65 9.79 7.69
CA ALA A 262 1.06 11.18 7.83
C ALA A 262 1.84 11.33 9.13
N GLY A 263 3.17 11.46 9.04
CA GLY A 263 4.02 11.63 10.21
C GLY A 263 3.43 12.75 11.07
N VAL A 264 3.25 12.47 12.36
CA VAL A 264 2.75 13.34 13.43
C VAL A 264 2.20 14.67 12.92
N GLN A 265 0.94 14.70 12.47
CA GLN A 265 0.27 15.98 12.25
C GLN A 265 0.15 16.66 13.61
N THR A 266 0.69 17.87 13.73
CA THR A 266 0.41 18.69 14.90
C THR A 266 -1.06 18.98 14.93
N ALA A 267 -1.75 18.35 15.88
CA ALA A 267 -3.17 18.57 16.08
C ALA A 267 -3.43 20.07 16.26
N THR A 268 -4.38 20.61 15.48
CA THR A 268 -4.81 22.01 15.56
C THR A 268 -6.29 22.04 15.89
N CYS A 269 -6.78 23.12 16.50
CA CYS A 269 -8.22 23.25 16.72
C CYS A 269 -9.04 23.11 15.42
N ALA A 270 -8.49 23.58 14.30
CA ALA A 270 -9.12 23.42 13.00
C ALA A 270 -9.20 21.95 12.55
N SER A 271 -8.10 21.20 12.60
CA SER A 271 -8.05 19.80 12.18
C SER A 271 -8.89 18.90 13.10
N TYR A 272 -8.78 19.09 14.42
CA TYR A 272 -9.59 18.41 15.41
C TYR A 272 -11.09 18.68 15.22
N CYS A 273 -11.51 19.96 15.11
CA CYS A 273 -12.94 20.30 15.05
C CYS A 273 -13.59 19.87 13.74
N ALA A 274 -12.87 19.91 12.62
CA ALA A 274 -13.33 19.33 11.37
C ALA A 274 -13.53 17.82 11.50
N THR A 275 -12.57 17.12 12.11
CA THR A 275 -12.59 15.66 12.27
C THR A 275 -13.71 15.19 13.20
N ILE A 276 -13.84 15.79 14.39
CA ILE A 276 -14.86 15.37 15.35
C ILE A 276 -16.27 15.69 14.85
N SER A 277 -16.45 16.80 14.13
CA SER A 277 -17.74 17.17 13.54
C SER A 277 -18.16 16.24 12.40
N ALA A 278 -17.18 15.67 11.67
CA ALA A 278 -17.43 14.69 10.61
C ALA A 278 -17.77 13.30 11.18
N ASN A 279 -17.04 12.86 12.20
CA ASN A 279 -17.09 11.47 12.66
C ASN A 279 -18.10 11.25 13.80
N CYS A 280 -18.29 12.25 14.67
CA CYS A 280 -19.18 12.18 15.82
C CYS A 280 -20.49 12.92 15.55
N THR A 281 -21.47 12.22 14.99
CA THR A 281 -22.76 12.79 14.59
C THR A 281 -23.94 12.11 15.31
N GLY A 282 -25.13 12.72 15.23
CA GLY A 282 -26.36 12.12 15.75
C GLY A 282 -26.35 12.01 17.28
N GLY A 283 -26.52 10.80 17.82
CA GLY A 283 -26.52 10.58 19.27
C GLY A 283 -25.14 10.75 19.92
N SER A 284 -24.08 10.81 19.11
CA SER A 284 -22.69 10.83 19.55
C SER A 284 -22.05 12.20 19.28
N GLU A 285 -22.84 13.19 18.85
CA GLU A 285 -22.43 14.59 18.66
C GLU A 285 -21.90 15.19 19.98
N GLN A 286 -20.70 15.77 19.92
CA GLN A 286 -20.01 16.33 21.10
C GLN A 286 -20.11 17.85 21.21
N TYR A 287 -20.34 18.54 20.08
CA TYR A 287 -20.48 19.98 19.97
C TYR A 287 -21.69 20.28 19.09
N GLY A 288 -22.47 21.32 19.41
CA GLY A 288 -23.64 21.67 18.60
C GLY A 288 -23.30 22.28 17.24
N SER A 289 -22.04 22.69 17.03
CA SER A 289 -21.52 23.12 15.73
C SER A 289 -19.98 23.11 15.70
N GLU A 290 -19.41 23.13 14.50
CA GLU A 290 -17.96 23.28 14.31
C GLU A 290 -17.43 24.60 14.87
N ALA A 291 -18.19 25.70 14.77
CA ALA A 291 -17.81 26.99 15.35
C ALA A 291 -17.74 26.93 16.89
N GLU A 292 -18.71 26.26 17.52
CA GLU A 292 -18.71 26.01 18.98
C GLU A 292 -17.52 25.15 19.39
N CYS A 293 -17.18 24.13 18.60
CA CYS A 293 -15.97 23.32 18.83
C CYS A 293 -14.70 24.19 18.79
N LEU A 294 -14.58 25.05 17.77
CA LEU A 294 -13.41 25.92 17.61
C LEU A 294 -13.27 26.89 18.78
N ASP A 295 -14.35 27.56 19.18
CA ASP A 295 -14.37 28.48 20.31
C ASP A 295 -13.93 27.76 21.60
N PHE A 296 -14.47 26.56 21.85
CA PHE A 296 -14.10 25.75 23.00
C PHE A 296 -12.63 25.30 22.95
N CYS A 297 -12.16 24.82 21.80
CA CYS A 297 -10.79 24.35 21.63
C CYS A 297 -9.78 25.49 21.83
N GLU A 298 -10.00 26.65 21.22
CA GLU A 298 -9.08 27.79 21.31
C GLU A 298 -9.00 28.33 22.75
N ALA A 299 -10.13 28.35 23.46
CA ALA A 299 -10.16 28.77 24.86
C ALA A 299 -9.46 27.77 25.81
N ASN A 300 -9.44 26.48 25.47
CA ASN A 300 -8.74 25.44 26.25
C ASN A 300 -7.32 25.12 25.75
N ALA A 301 -6.85 25.72 24.66
CA ALA A 301 -5.57 25.41 24.03
C ALA A 301 -4.33 25.65 24.93
N VAL A 302 -4.48 26.47 25.98
CA VAL A 302 -3.44 26.70 27.00
C VAL A 302 -3.35 25.56 28.02
N HIS A 303 -4.40 24.74 28.15
CA HIS A 303 -4.52 23.67 29.14
C HIS A 303 -4.44 22.26 28.54
N TRP A 304 -4.73 22.10 27.26
CA TRP A 304 -4.38 20.89 26.52
C TRP A 304 -2.87 20.89 26.29
N THR A 305 -2.12 20.37 27.27
CA THR A 305 -0.64 20.30 27.21
C THR A 305 -0.18 19.70 25.89
N GLU A 306 0.99 20.13 25.41
CA GLU A 306 1.65 19.69 24.15
C GLU A 306 1.86 18.16 24.12
N GLY A 307 0.79 17.41 23.89
CA GLY A 307 0.76 16.34 22.93
C GLY A 307 0.38 16.98 21.60
N THR A 308 1.38 17.50 20.90
CA THR A 308 1.24 17.88 19.47
C THR A 308 1.14 16.64 18.59
N ASP A 309 0.92 15.46 19.16
CA ASP A 309 0.94 14.20 18.46
C ASP A 309 -0.43 13.56 18.45
N VAL A 310 -0.98 13.40 17.25
CA VAL A 310 -2.19 12.61 17.02
C VAL A 310 -2.03 11.15 17.44
N ALA A 311 -0.86 10.65 17.85
CA ALA A 311 -0.67 9.31 18.42
C ALA A 311 -0.81 9.26 19.96
N ASP A 312 -0.94 10.42 20.61
CA ASP A 312 -1.28 10.47 22.02
C ASP A 312 -2.68 9.85 22.20
N SER A 313 -2.84 8.95 23.16
CA SER A 313 -4.11 8.24 23.40
C SER A 313 -4.49 8.21 24.88
N GLY A 314 -3.80 8.99 25.71
CA GLY A 314 -3.98 8.98 27.15
C GLY A 314 -3.65 10.28 27.88
N ASP A 315 -2.97 11.24 27.25
CA ASP A 315 -2.67 12.51 27.92
C ASP A 315 -3.79 13.55 27.69
N HIS A 316 -3.83 14.56 28.56
CA HIS A 316 -4.74 15.69 28.44
C HIS A 316 -4.27 16.66 27.33
N SER A 317 -4.33 16.21 26.08
CA SER A 317 -3.79 16.94 24.92
C SER A 317 -4.80 17.07 23.77
N LEU A 318 -4.52 18.02 22.87
CA LEU A 318 -5.25 18.17 21.62
C LEU A 318 -5.01 16.98 20.68
N GLY A 319 -3.78 16.45 20.67
CA GLY A 319 -3.41 15.23 19.95
C GLY A 319 -4.24 14.03 20.35
N CYS A 320 -4.45 13.80 21.66
CA CYS A 320 -5.29 12.70 22.14
C CYS A 320 -6.74 12.81 21.66
N ARG A 321 -7.29 14.02 21.71
CA ARG A 321 -8.67 14.26 21.27
C ARG A 321 -8.82 14.06 19.77
N GLU A 322 -7.84 14.53 18.98
CA GLU A 322 -7.82 14.32 17.53
C GLU A 322 -7.66 12.84 17.17
N TRP A 323 -6.81 12.08 17.88
CA TRP A 323 -6.70 10.62 17.69
C TRP A 323 -8.05 9.91 17.89
N HIS A 324 -8.73 10.21 18.99
CA HIS A 324 -10.02 9.61 19.26
C HIS A 324 -11.09 10.08 18.27
N ALA A 325 -11.03 11.32 17.78
CA ALA A 325 -11.91 11.82 16.74
C ALA A 325 -11.68 11.10 15.40
N ILE A 326 -10.43 10.82 15.03
CA ILE A 326 -10.09 10.02 13.83
C ILE A 326 -10.64 8.59 13.98
N GLY A 327 -10.42 7.95 15.13
CA GLY A 327 -10.86 6.59 15.42
C GLY A 327 -12.35 6.44 15.74
N ALA A 328 -13.16 7.50 15.63
CA ALA A 328 -14.56 7.52 16.08
C ALA A 328 -15.52 6.75 15.15
N ASN A 329 -15.35 5.43 15.10
CA ASN A 329 -16.30 4.49 14.48
C ASN A 329 -17.38 3.99 15.46
N ASN A 330 -17.35 4.44 16.74
CA ASN A 330 -18.31 4.08 17.79
C ASN A 330 -18.43 5.18 18.87
N ASP A 331 -19.49 5.11 19.67
CA ASP A 331 -19.83 6.11 20.69
C ASP A 331 -18.74 6.35 21.75
N ALA A 332 -17.91 5.34 22.06
CA ALA A 332 -16.89 5.48 23.11
C ALA A 332 -15.76 6.42 22.68
N HIS A 333 -15.34 6.35 21.42
CA HIS A 333 -14.31 7.26 20.89
C HIS A 333 -14.80 8.70 20.85
N CYS A 334 -16.07 8.95 20.51
CA CYS A 334 -16.62 10.31 20.54
C CYS A 334 -16.60 10.91 21.94
N VAL A 335 -16.89 10.12 22.96
CA VAL A 335 -16.81 10.56 24.36
C VAL A 335 -15.38 10.91 24.78
N HIS A 336 -14.38 10.14 24.33
CA HIS A 336 -12.97 10.41 24.61
C HIS A 336 -12.46 11.66 23.86
N ALA A 337 -12.90 11.84 22.61
CA ALA A 337 -12.57 13.00 21.79
C ALA A 337 -13.21 14.29 22.32
N GLY A 338 -14.45 14.20 22.83
CA GLY A 338 -15.27 15.34 23.24
C GLY A 338 -14.72 16.14 24.43
N PRO A 339 -15.40 17.23 24.83
CA PRO A 339 -14.90 18.22 25.79
C PRO A 339 -14.54 17.63 27.16
N THR A 340 -15.18 16.52 27.55
CA THR A 340 -14.94 15.85 28.84
C THR A 340 -13.71 14.95 28.85
N GLY A 341 -13.14 14.64 27.68
CA GLY A 341 -12.04 13.67 27.53
C GLY A 341 -12.41 12.22 27.86
N GLY A 342 -13.63 11.96 28.34
CA GLY A 342 -14.11 10.63 28.72
C GLY A 342 -13.32 9.94 29.83
N GLY A 343 -12.42 10.65 30.52
CA GLY A 343 -11.42 10.07 31.42
C GLY A 343 -10.28 9.32 30.71
N VAL A 344 -10.14 9.52 29.39
CA VAL A 344 -9.07 8.97 28.56
C VAL A 344 -8.09 10.06 28.14
N CYS A 345 -8.56 11.16 27.55
CA CYS A 345 -7.71 12.31 27.22
C CYS A 345 -7.60 13.27 28.42
N GLY A 346 -6.84 12.82 29.42
CA GLY A 346 -6.75 13.43 30.75
C GLY A 346 -7.77 12.86 31.74
N ASP A 347 -7.51 13.07 33.02
CA ASP A 347 -8.45 12.64 34.05
C ASP A 347 -9.64 13.61 34.21
N LEU A 348 -10.70 13.13 34.88
CA LEU A 348 -11.93 13.90 35.06
C LEU A 348 -11.70 15.17 35.89
N CYS A 349 -10.77 15.15 36.84
CA CYS A 349 -10.49 16.29 37.71
C CYS A 349 -9.58 17.32 37.06
N GLU A 350 -8.59 16.89 36.28
CA GLU A 350 -7.79 17.76 35.43
C GLU A 350 -8.69 18.50 34.45
N THR A 351 -9.56 17.77 33.74
CA THR A 351 -10.51 18.34 32.77
C THR A 351 -11.45 19.34 33.44
N TYR A 352 -12.03 18.97 34.58
CA TYR A 352 -12.90 19.84 35.36
C TYR A 352 -12.18 21.12 35.81
N CYS A 353 -11.00 20.98 36.41
CA CYS A 353 -10.31 22.11 37.03
C CYS A 353 -9.70 23.06 36.01
N HIS A 354 -9.32 22.59 34.83
CA HIS A 354 -8.94 23.47 33.72
C HIS A 354 -10.14 24.29 33.21
N ALA A 355 -11.32 23.66 33.05
CA ALA A 355 -12.52 24.39 32.67
C ALA A 355 -12.92 25.44 33.74
N MET A 356 -12.81 25.10 35.03
CA MET A 356 -13.09 26.04 36.12
C MET A 356 -12.09 27.21 36.16
N ASP A 357 -10.79 26.95 35.98
CA ASP A 357 -9.77 28.00 35.93
C ASP A 357 -9.98 28.95 34.74
N THR A 358 -10.36 28.39 33.59
CA THR A 358 -10.59 29.15 32.35
C THR A 358 -11.84 30.01 32.40
N TYR A 359 -12.98 29.41 32.78
CA TYR A 359 -14.30 30.04 32.61
C TYR A 359 -14.90 30.55 33.91
N CYS A 360 -14.51 29.99 35.05
CA CYS A 360 -15.08 30.28 36.37
C CYS A 360 -14.03 30.84 37.33
N ASN A 361 -13.19 31.74 36.82
CA ASN A 361 -12.10 32.33 37.59
C ASN A 361 -12.59 32.93 38.92
N GLY A 362 -12.02 32.46 40.02
CA GLY A 362 -12.37 32.86 41.38
C GLY A 362 -13.36 31.93 42.11
N SER A 363 -13.91 30.90 41.44
CA SER A 363 -14.67 29.84 42.12
C SER A 363 -13.78 29.00 43.05
N TYR A 364 -12.50 28.83 42.71
CA TYR A 364 -11.49 28.22 43.57
C TYR A 364 -10.33 29.19 43.82
N ALA A 365 -9.67 29.02 44.97
CA ALA A 365 -8.52 29.86 45.33
C ALA A 365 -7.31 29.63 44.41
N ASP A 366 -7.09 28.38 44.01
CA ASP A 366 -6.06 27.92 43.08
C ASP A 366 -6.42 26.53 42.50
N TYR A 367 -5.64 26.09 41.51
CA TYR A 367 -5.83 24.82 40.81
C TYR A 367 -5.73 23.59 41.75
N ASP A 368 -4.79 23.59 42.70
CA ASP A 368 -4.64 22.51 43.68
C ASP A 368 -5.86 22.40 44.61
N THR A 369 -6.45 23.54 44.99
CA THR A 369 -7.70 23.60 45.74
C THR A 369 -8.84 23.01 44.93
N CYS A 370 -8.93 23.34 43.64
CA CYS A 370 -9.92 22.72 42.75
C CYS A 370 -9.75 21.21 42.66
N LEU A 371 -8.54 20.69 42.45
CA LEU A 371 -8.29 19.25 42.37
C LEU A 371 -8.68 18.54 43.68
N THR A 372 -8.41 19.18 44.82
CA THR A 372 -8.80 18.65 46.14
C THR A 372 -10.32 18.55 46.29
N ALA A 373 -11.05 19.58 45.86
CA ALA A 373 -12.51 19.56 45.84
C ALA A 373 -13.04 18.49 44.89
N CYS A 374 -12.46 18.41 43.69
CA CYS A 374 -12.86 17.45 42.67
C CYS A 374 -12.76 15.99 43.13
N ALA A 375 -11.70 15.64 43.86
CA ALA A 375 -11.50 14.30 44.40
C ALA A 375 -12.61 13.85 45.36
N ALA A 376 -13.45 14.78 45.86
CA ALA A 376 -14.61 14.47 46.69
C ALA A 376 -15.88 14.17 45.88
N PHE A 377 -15.93 14.51 44.59
CA PHE A 377 -17.09 14.28 43.73
C PHE A 377 -17.14 12.82 43.23
N ALA A 378 -18.35 12.29 43.06
CA ALA A 378 -18.51 10.93 42.56
C ALA A 378 -18.10 10.86 41.07
N PRO A 379 -17.23 9.90 40.66
CA PRO A 379 -16.79 9.78 39.27
C PRO A 379 -17.66 8.83 38.44
N ASP A 380 -18.84 8.42 38.92
CA ASP A 380 -19.70 7.41 38.30
C ASP A 380 -20.91 8.00 37.53
N GLY A 381 -20.88 9.30 37.24
CA GLY A 381 -21.88 9.96 36.43
C GLY A 381 -21.79 9.60 34.95
N ASN A 382 -22.93 9.74 34.25
CA ASN A 382 -22.93 9.66 32.79
C ASN A 382 -22.16 10.84 32.21
N VAL A 383 -21.43 10.60 31.12
CA VAL A 383 -20.87 11.67 30.29
C VAL A 383 -22.01 12.58 29.83
N ASN A 384 -21.79 13.89 29.90
CA ASN A 384 -22.78 14.94 29.60
C ASN A 384 -24.03 14.95 30.52
N ALA A 385 -23.93 14.41 31.74
CA ALA A 385 -25.00 14.57 32.72
C ALA A 385 -25.21 16.07 33.02
N ALA A 386 -26.42 16.60 32.81
CA ALA A 386 -26.75 17.97 33.20
C ALA A 386 -27.29 18.06 34.65
N THR A 387 -27.35 16.93 35.35
CA THR A 387 -27.86 16.82 36.73
C THR A 387 -27.20 15.66 37.48
N GLY A 388 -27.12 15.75 38.81
CA GLY A 388 -26.60 14.74 39.73
C GLY A 388 -25.25 15.14 40.34
N ASP A 389 -24.95 14.67 41.56
CA ASP A 389 -23.71 15.01 42.27
C ASP A 389 -22.51 14.18 41.80
N THR A 390 -22.05 14.46 40.58
CA THR A 390 -20.90 13.78 39.96
C THR A 390 -19.95 14.76 39.31
N VAL A 391 -18.68 14.37 39.13
CA VAL A 391 -17.70 15.20 38.42
C VAL A 391 -18.12 15.44 36.96
N GLN A 392 -18.76 14.48 36.29
CA GLN A 392 -19.25 14.64 34.93
C GLN A 392 -20.33 15.74 34.81
N CYS A 393 -21.20 15.86 35.81
CA CYS A 393 -22.17 16.96 35.87
C CYS A 393 -21.50 18.33 35.96
N ARG A 394 -20.45 18.39 36.78
CA ARG A 394 -19.69 19.61 37.00
C ARG A 394 -18.83 19.97 35.79
N ILE A 395 -18.23 18.99 35.10
CA ILE A 395 -17.54 19.19 33.82
C ILE A 395 -18.52 19.71 32.77
N TYR A 396 -19.73 19.15 32.68
CA TYR A 396 -20.76 19.65 31.77
C TYR A 396 -20.99 21.15 32.00
N HIS A 397 -21.30 21.56 33.23
CA HIS A 397 -21.56 22.98 33.50
C HIS A 397 -20.31 23.87 33.36
N ALA A 398 -19.15 23.45 33.86
CA ALA A 398 -17.90 24.20 33.67
C ALA A 398 -17.61 24.41 32.16
N GLY A 399 -17.93 23.41 31.33
CA GLY A 399 -17.78 23.45 29.89
C GLY A 399 -18.80 24.32 29.14
N PHE A 400 -19.90 24.76 29.77
CA PHE A 400 -20.86 25.73 29.19
C PHE A 400 -20.69 27.15 29.78
N ALA A 401 -19.81 27.33 30.75
CA ALA A 401 -19.59 28.62 31.40
C ALA A 401 -18.90 29.67 30.49
N TRP A 402 -18.36 29.25 29.34
CA TRP A 402 -17.74 30.15 28.37
C TRP A 402 -18.71 31.14 27.72
N ASP A 403 -19.99 30.74 27.52
CA ASP A 403 -21.04 31.60 26.96
C ASP A 403 -21.97 32.17 28.05
N ASP A 404 -22.19 31.41 29.13
CA ASP A 404 -23.05 31.83 30.25
C ASP A 404 -22.42 31.50 31.61
N ASN A 405 -21.89 32.53 32.27
CA ASN A 405 -21.26 32.41 33.59
C ASN A 405 -22.22 31.97 34.71
N THR A 406 -23.53 31.91 34.49
CA THR A 406 -24.46 31.29 35.46
C THR A 406 -24.22 29.79 35.63
N HIS A 407 -23.54 29.15 34.67
CA HIS A 407 -23.11 27.76 34.81
C HIS A 407 -22.00 27.56 35.86
N CYS A 408 -21.25 28.59 36.24
CA CYS A 408 -20.23 28.47 37.29
C CYS A 408 -20.86 28.13 38.65
N ASP A 409 -22.01 28.73 38.96
CA ASP A 409 -22.79 28.45 40.18
C ASP A 409 -23.36 27.01 40.19
N HIS A 410 -23.25 26.28 39.09
CA HIS A 410 -23.72 24.89 38.94
C HIS A 410 -22.55 23.90 38.95
N ALA A 411 -21.35 24.38 38.67
CA ALA A 411 -20.13 23.58 38.57
C ALA A 411 -19.30 23.57 39.86
N ASP A 412 -19.36 24.63 40.68
CA ASP A 412 -18.56 24.75 41.91
C ASP A 412 -19.01 23.82 43.06
N GLU A 413 -18.20 23.70 44.11
CA GLU A 413 -18.48 22.83 45.27
C GLU A 413 -19.81 23.15 45.98
N ASP A 414 -20.32 24.37 45.84
CA ASP A 414 -21.55 24.86 46.47
C ASP A 414 -22.79 24.72 45.56
N SER A 415 -22.66 24.10 44.37
CA SER A 415 -23.67 23.93 43.32
C SER A 415 -25.09 23.74 43.87
N ALA A 416 -26.06 24.56 43.47
CA ALA A 416 -27.38 24.55 44.10
C ALA A 416 -28.09 23.17 44.02
N ALA A 417 -28.82 22.83 45.09
CA ALA A 417 -29.58 21.58 45.19
C ALA A 417 -30.49 21.33 43.97
N GLY A 418 -30.30 20.19 43.31
CA GLY A 418 -31.06 19.79 42.11
C GLY A 418 -30.36 20.06 40.78
N GLN A 419 -29.12 20.58 40.80
CA GLN A 419 -28.23 20.66 39.64
C GLN A 419 -27.15 19.60 39.76
N CYS A 420 -25.99 19.90 40.34
CA CYS A 420 -24.96 18.90 40.63
C CYS A 420 -24.82 18.59 42.12
N GLN A 421 -25.94 18.48 42.84
CA GLN A 421 -26.03 18.20 44.29
C GLN A 421 -26.96 17.03 44.59
#